data_AF-A0AA40ZRC3-F1
#
_entry.id   AF-A0AA40ZRC3-F1
#
_cell.length_a   1.000
_cell.length_b   1.000
_cell.length_c   1.000
_cell.angle_alpha   90.00
_cell.angle_beta   90.00
_cell.angle_gamma   90.00
#
_symmetry.space_group_name_H-M   'P 1'
#
loop_
_entity.id
_entity.type
_entity.pdbx_description
1 polymer ?
#
loop_
_entity_poly.entity_id
_entity_poly.type
_entity_poly.pdbx_seq_one_letter_code
_entity_poly.pdbx_strand_id
1 'polypeptide(L)'
;MANQKLNFTQEGSKYKASFVSAGTTVVQLEREYKAENNIGQLTVYAYIDGMNPVPVRNWTSYEASRNMIFQIDIPSGVTVEIVSLCEVINAYIVSGE
;
A
#
# COMPACT_ATOMS: atom_id res chain seq x y z
N MET A 1 9.84 -10.92 15.27
CA MET A 1 8.98 -10.18 14.32
C MET A 1 8.91 -8.70 14.70
N ALA A 2 9.70 -7.84 14.06
CA ALA A 2 9.53 -6.40 14.15
C ALA A 2 8.58 -5.97 13.02
N ASN A 3 7.38 -5.48 13.38
CA ASN A 3 6.43 -4.91 12.42
C ASN A 3 6.67 -3.41 12.34
N GLN A 4 7.10 -2.92 11.17
CA GLN A 4 7.22 -1.48 10.95
C GLN A 4 5.83 -0.91 10.59
N LYS A 5 5.34 0.04 11.39
CA LYS A 5 4.07 0.71 11.10
C LYS A 5 4.22 1.63 9.89
N LEU A 6 3.32 1.50 8.92
CA LEU A 6 3.16 2.44 7.82
C LEU A 6 2.10 3.47 8.22
N ASN A 7 2.46 4.75 8.14
CA ASN A 7 1.54 5.83 8.46
C ASN A 7 0.94 6.37 7.18
N PHE A 8 -0.37 6.23 7.02
CA PHE A 8 -1.10 6.79 5.91
C PHE A 8 -1.52 8.22 6.24
N THR A 9 -1.30 9.13 5.29
CA THR A 9 -1.75 10.53 5.34
C THR A 9 -2.81 10.74 4.28
N GLN A 10 -3.86 11.49 4.62
CA GLN A 10 -4.89 11.87 3.66
C GLN A 10 -4.40 13.04 2.79
N GLU A 11 -4.45 12.85 1.48
CA GLU A 11 -4.16 13.86 0.46
C GLU A 11 -5.35 13.95 -0.50
N GLY A 12 -6.20 14.96 -0.31
CA GLY A 12 -7.47 15.07 -1.03
C GLY A 12 -8.41 13.90 -0.70
N SER A 13 -8.81 13.15 -1.73
CA SER A 13 -9.66 11.96 -1.59
C SER A 13 -8.89 10.65 -1.42
N LYS A 14 -7.55 10.70 -1.35
CA LYS A 14 -6.68 9.52 -1.31
C LYS A 14 -5.95 9.44 0.02
N TYR A 15 -5.63 8.22 0.45
CA TYR A 15 -4.78 7.95 1.60
C TYR A 15 -3.48 7.35 1.09
N LYS A 16 -2.35 7.93 1.48
CA LYS A 16 -1.04 7.52 0.97
C LYS A 16 -0.05 7.23 2.09
N ALA A 17 0.76 6.20 1.89
CA ALA A 17 1.96 5.95 2.69
C ALA A 17 3.10 5.59 1.76
N SER A 18 4.32 6.00 2.13
CA SER A 18 5.52 5.70 1.36
C SER A 18 6.61 5.11 2.24
N PHE A 19 7.41 4.22 1.67
CA PHE A 19 8.58 3.64 2.31
C PHE A 19 9.64 3.28 1.27
N VAL A 20 10.88 3.09 1.70
CA VAL A 20 11.96 2.59 0.83
C VAL A 20 11.95 1.08 0.89
N SER A 21 11.87 0.41 -0.26
CA SER A 21 11.89 -1.05 -0.34
C SER A 21 13.21 -1.60 0.20
N ALA A 22 13.13 -2.69 0.97
CA ALA A 22 14.27 -3.52 1.38
C ALA A 22 14.42 -4.78 0.51
N GLY A 23 13.70 -4.86 -0.62
CA GLY A 23 13.53 -6.08 -1.41
C GLY A 23 12.12 -6.66 -1.25
N THR A 24 12.00 -7.99 -1.30
CA THR A 24 10.73 -8.67 -1.10
C THR A 24 10.15 -8.36 0.28
N THR A 25 8.99 -7.72 0.30
CA THR A 25 8.36 -7.19 1.52
C THR A 25 6.91 -7.62 1.60
N VAL A 26 6.43 -8.05 2.77
CA VAL A 26 5.01 -8.35 3.00
C VAL A 26 4.36 -7.15 3.68
N VAL A 27 3.23 -6.71 3.14
CA VAL A 27 2.43 -5.63 3.70
C VAL A 27 1.08 -6.18 4.16
N GLN A 28 0.70 -5.82 5.38
CA GLN A 28 -0.62 -6.05 5.95
C GLN A 28 -1.35 -4.73 6.14
N LEU A 29 -2.58 -4.63 5.65
CA LEU A 29 -3.45 -3.47 5.78
C LEU A 29 -4.80 -3.87 6.38
N GLU A 30 -5.31 -3.05 7.29
CA GLU A 30 -6.73 -2.95 7.64
C GLU A 30 -7.23 -1.59 7.18
N ARG A 31 -8.31 -1.60 6.41
CA ARG A 31 -8.93 -0.42 5.83
C ARG A 31 -10.35 -0.28 6.33
N GLU A 32 -10.89 0.93 6.25
CA GLU A 32 -12.29 1.17 6.55
C GLU A 32 -13.16 0.56 5.43
N TYR A 33 -14.14 -0.27 5.81
CA TYR A 33 -15.11 -0.81 4.86
C TYR A 33 -16.37 0.03 4.87
N LYS A 34 -16.71 0.64 3.72
CA LYS A 34 -17.97 1.35 3.51
C LYS A 34 -18.75 0.68 2.39
N ALA A 35 -19.79 -0.06 2.77
CA ALA A 35 -20.67 -0.81 1.87
C ALA A 35 -21.32 0.09 0.81
N GLU A 36 -21.58 1.34 1.17
CA GLU A 36 -22.30 2.33 0.36
C GLU A 36 -21.44 3.00 -0.73
N ASN A 37 -20.12 2.84 -0.66
CA ASN A 37 -19.22 3.53 -1.57
C ASN A 37 -18.43 2.57 -2.46
N ASN A 38 -18.12 1.34 -2.04
CA ASN A 38 -17.32 0.39 -2.83
C ASN A 38 -16.04 1.04 -3.42
N ILE A 39 -15.58 2.18 -2.90
CA ILE A 39 -14.41 2.93 -3.39
C ILE A 39 -13.22 2.33 -2.64
N GLY A 40 -12.90 1.09 -2.98
CA GLY A 40 -11.92 0.29 -2.27
C GLY A 40 -10.58 0.19 -3.00
N GLN A 41 -10.36 0.90 -4.10
CA GLN A 41 -9.15 0.70 -4.90
C GLN A 41 -7.88 0.91 -4.07
N LEU A 42 -6.92 0.02 -4.26
CA LEU A 42 -5.59 0.09 -3.69
C LEU A 42 -4.58 -0.01 -4.83
N THR A 43 -3.64 0.91 -4.93
CA THR A 43 -2.57 0.85 -5.92
C THR A 43 -1.23 0.98 -5.24
N VAL A 44 -0.27 0.18 -5.66
CA VAL A 44 1.13 0.27 -5.25
C VAL A 44 1.93 0.80 -6.44
N TYR A 45 2.65 1.89 -6.20
CA TYR A 45 3.54 2.51 -7.17
C TYR A 45 4.99 2.31 -6.76
N ALA A 46 5.86 2.16 -7.75
CA ALA A 46 7.31 2.19 -7.60
C ALA A 46 7.86 3.46 -8.26
N TYR A 47 8.73 4.17 -7.56
CA TYR A 47 9.41 5.38 -8.03
C TYR A 47 10.84 5.02 -8.41
N ILE A 48 11.05 4.79 -9.70
CA ILE A 48 12.37 4.52 -10.27
C ILE A 48 12.98 5.86 -10.69
N ASP A 49 14.24 6.10 -10.33
CA ASP A 49 14.89 7.37 -10.59
C ASP A 49 14.89 7.73 -12.09
N GLY A 50 14.61 9.00 -12.38
CA GLY A 50 14.45 9.51 -13.75
C GLY A 50 13.20 9.04 -14.49
N MET A 51 12.27 8.31 -13.85
CA MET A 51 11.04 7.80 -14.47
C MET A 51 9.78 8.32 -13.79
N ASN A 52 8.66 8.31 -14.53
CA ASN A 52 7.34 8.49 -13.93
C ASN A 52 7.01 7.29 -13.02
N PRO A 53 6.22 7.49 -11.95
CA PRO A 53 5.82 6.41 -11.05
C PRO A 53 5.11 5.28 -11.80
N VAL A 54 5.55 4.04 -11.58
CA VAL A 54 4.99 2.87 -12.27
C VAL A 54 4.03 2.15 -11.32
N PRO A 55 2.75 1.93 -11.70
CA PRO A 55 1.85 1.09 -10.92
C PRO A 55 2.29 -0.38 -11.05
N VAL A 56 2.80 -0.95 -9.96
CA VAL A 56 3.28 -2.35 -9.95
C VAL A 56 2.18 -3.33 -9.55
N ARG A 57 1.18 -2.87 -8.81
CA ARG A 57 0.03 -3.67 -8.41
C ARG A 57 -1.18 -2.78 -8.19
N ASN A 58 -2.33 -3.24 -8.64
CA ASN A 58 -3.59 -2.53 -8.51
C ASN A 58 -4.67 -3.54 -8.12
N TRP A 59 -5.44 -3.23 -7.09
CA TRP A 59 -6.67 -3.92 -6.74
C TRP A 59 -7.82 -2.97 -6.99
N THR A 60 -8.71 -3.35 -7.89
CA THR A 60 -9.92 -2.59 -8.14
C THR A 60 -10.85 -2.62 -6.92
N SER A 61 -11.86 -1.77 -6.93
CA SER A 61 -12.95 -1.75 -5.95
C SER A 61 -13.54 -3.12 -5.61
N TYR A 62 -13.59 -4.05 -6.57
CA TYR A 62 -14.18 -5.38 -6.40
C TYR A 62 -13.21 -6.41 -5.80
N GLU A 63 -11.90 -6.19 -5.97
CA GLU A 63 -10.86 -7.12 -5.53
C GLU A 63 -10.30 -6.75 -4.16
N ALA A 64 -10.38 -5.46 -3.82
CA ALA A 64 -9.75 -4.92 -2.64
C ALA A 64 -10.66 -5.14 -1.41
N SER A 65 -10.18 -5.93 -0.45
CA SER A 65 -10.92 -6.28 0.78
C SER A 65 -10.58 -5.36 1.96
N ARG A 66 -11.43 -5.36 3.00
CA ARG A 66 -11.17 -4.62 4.25
C ARG A 66 -9.79 -4.93 4.83
N ASN A 67 -9.47 -6.21 4.95
CA ASN A 67 -8.19 -6.71 5.43
C ASN A 67 -7.43 -7.31 4.26
N MET A 68 -6.18 -6.89 4.06
CA MET A 68 -5.34 -7.34 2.97
C MET A 68 -3.96 -7.71 3.48
N ILE A 69 -3.42 -8.82 2.98
CA ILE A 69 -2.02 -9.19 3.14
C ILE A 69 -1.49 -9.49 1.74
N PHE A 70 -0.40 -8.83 1.36
CA PHE A 70 0.19 -9.02 0.05
C PHE A 70 1.69 -8.82 0.08
N GLN A 71 2.37 -9.55 -0.80
CA GLN A 71 3.79 -9.39 -1.06
C GLN A 71 4.00 -8.34 -2.16
N ILE A 72 5.01 -7.51 -1.95
CA ILE A 72 5.59 -6.59 -2.91
C ILE A 72 7.01 -7.08 -3.19
N ASP A 73 7.34 -7.25 -4.46
CA ASP A 73 8.67 -7.64 -4.89
C ASP A 73 9.29 -6.52 -5.73
N ILE A 74 9.90 -5.55 -5.04
CA ILE A 74 10.53 -4.38 -5.65
C ILE A 74 11.98 -4.33 -5.15
N PRO A 75 12.96 -4.07 -6.03
CA PRO A 75 14.37 -3.97 -5.64
C PRO A 75 14.61 -3.03 -4.45
N SER A 76 15.59 -3.39 -3.63
CA SER A 76 16.00 -2.56 -2.49
C SER A 76 16.43 -1.17 -2.94
N GLY A 77 16.09 -0.15 -2.16
CA GLY A 77 16.43 1.25 -2.43
C GLY A 77 15.42 2.01 -3.31
N VAL A 78 14.41 1.33 -3.85
CA VAL A 78 13.33 1.97 -4.62
C VAL A 78 12.25 2.47 -3.67
N THR A 79 11.80 3.71 -3.85
CA THR A 79 10.67 4.26 -3.09
C THR A 79 9.36 3.63 -3.58
N VAL A 80 8.58 3.14 -2.63
CA VAL A 80 7.26 2.54 -2.85
C VAL A 80 6.21 3.47 -2.25
N GLU A 81 5.17 3.77 -3.00
CA GLU A 81 3.98 4.49 -2.52
C GLU A 81 2.77 3.57 -2.60
N ILE A 82 2.04 3.45 -1.49
CA ILE A 82 0.76 2.75 -1.43
C ILE A 82 -0.34 3.80 -1.37
N VAL A 83 -1.29 3.73 -2.31
CA VAL A 83 -2.40 4.66 -2.44
C VAL A 83 -3.71 3.90 -2.27
N SER A 84 -4.49 4.27 -1.26
CA SER A 84 -5.83 3.74 -0.98
C SER A 84 -6.89 4.81 -1.23
N LEU A 85 -8.01 4.43 -1.84
CA LEU A 85 -9.18 5.32 -1.99
C LEU A 85 -10.13 5.27 -0.77
N CYS A 86 -9.83 4.44 0.22
CA CYS A 86 -10.51 4.40 1.50
C CYS A 86 -9.51 4.57 2.66
N GLU A 87 -10.00 5.00 3.82
CA GLU A 87 -9.17 5.18 5.00
C GLU A 87 -8.44 3.89 5.37
N VAL A 88 -7.17 4.03 5.76
CA VAL A 88 -6.36 2.91 6.25
C VAL A 88 -6.25 3.05 7.75
N ILE A 89 -6.90 2.11 8.48
CA ILE A 89 -6.97 2.11 9.93
C ILE A 89 -5.63 1.64 10.50
N ASN A 90 -5.10 0.54 9.96
CA ASN A 90 -3.83 -0.04 10.38
C ASN A 90 -3.02 -0.51 9.16
N ALA A 91 -1.71 -0.31 9.21
CA ALA A 91 -0.81 -0.75 8.15
C ALA A 91 0.56 -1.11 8.71
N TYR A 92 1.07 -2.27 8.33
CA TYR A 92 2.35 -2.78 8.79
C TYR A 92 3.12 -3.45 7.66
N ILE A 93 4.42 -3.20 7.62
CA ILE A 93 5.38 -4.08 6.94
C ILE A 93 5.69 -5.23 7.90
N VAL A 94 5.48 -6.45 7.43
CA VAL A 94 5.79 -7.69 8.14
C VAL A 94 7.13 -8.19 7.61
N SER A 95 8.15 -8.06 8.44
CA SER A 95 9.48 -8.62 8.17
C SER A 95 9.47 -10.11 8.52
N GLY A 96 9.71 -10.98 7.54
CA GLY A 96 10.10 -12.36 7.82
C GLY A 96 11.54 -12.37 8.32
N GLU A 97 11.78 -12.98 9.47
CA GLU A 97 13.14 -13.35 9.90
C GLU A 97 13.64 -14.55 9.10
#